data_AF-A0A0N8TYU8-F1
#
_entry.id   AF-A0A0N8TYU8-F1
#
_cell.length_a   1.000
_cell.length_b   1.000
_cell.length_c   1.000
_cell.angle_alpha   90.00
_cell.angle_beta   90.00
_cell.angle_gamma   90.00
#
_symmetry.space_group_name_H-M   'P 1'
#
loop_
_entity.id
_entity.type
_entity.pdbx_description
1 polymer ?
#
loop_
_entity_poly.entity_id
_entity_poly.type
_entity_poly.pdbx_seq_one_letter_code
_entity_poly.pdbx_strand_id
1 'polypeptide(L)'
;MKSTLLGLSLALLSSFSYAEQAEPAIKGFGFYYDVPNHAEISDQTVFKVAFDVADAAEKGAQNNKMNSLARFINMHIAHGVKPENIQLALVVHGGASVDVLENSFYKQRFDSDNKNQQLISQLLAHNTVVYVCGQSATHMKVKQQQLIPGVQMALSAMTAHAQLQQQGYTLNPF
;
A
#
# COMPACT_ATOMS: atom_id res chain seq x y z
N MET A 1 -52.58 28.99 49.87
CA MET A 1 -52.29 29.27 48.45
C MET A 1 -50.84 28.91 48.16
N LYS A 2 -50.65 27.97 47.21
CA LYS A 2 -49.49 27.74 46.34
C LYS A 2 -48.14 27.38 46.99
N SER A 3 -47.94 26.08 47.18
CA SER A 3 -46.64 25.41 47.29
C SER A 3 -46.08 25.15 45.88
N THR A 4 -44.88 25.65 45.59
CA THR A 4 -44.21 25.46 44.28
C THR A 4 -43.04 24.50 44.47
N LEU A 5 -43.18 23.25 44.00
CA LEU A 5 -42.06 22.31 43.87
C LEU A 5 -41.30 22.62 42.58
N LEU A 6 -40.00 22.93 42.70
CA LEU A 6 -39.10 23.08 41.57
C LEU A 6 -38.39 21.74 41.33
N GLY A 7 -38.82 21.00 40.31
CA GLY A 7 -38.20 19.74 39.89
C GLY A 7 -36.91 20.00 39.12
N LEU A 8 -35.79 19.47 39.63
CA LEU A 8 -34.49 19.51 38.97
C LEU A 8 -34.41 18.32 38.00
N SER A 9 -34.54 18.57 36.69
CA SER A 9 -34.35 17.53 35.67
C SER A 9 -32.86 17.35 35.38
N LEU A 10 -32.35 16.16 35.69
CA LEU A 10 -30.97 15.76 35.39
C LEU A 10 -30.91 15.24 33.94
N ALA A 11 -30.46 16.08 33.01
CA ALA A 11 -30.23 15.68 31.64
C ALA A 11 -28.97 14.81 31.54
N LEU A 12 -29.15 13.50 31.29
CA LEU A 12 -28.08 12.56 30.96
C LEU A 12 -27.53 12.92 29.57
N LEU A 13 -26.39 13.59 29.53
CA LEU A 13 -25.59 13.77 28.31
C LEU A 13 -24.89 12.45 28.01
N SER A 14 -25.43 11.67 27.08
CA SER A 14 -24.75 10.51 26.51
C SER A 14 -23.56 11.00 25.68
N SER A 15 -22.35 10.76 26.19
CA SER A 15 -21.12 10.91 25.41
C SER A 15 -21.13 9.88 24.27
N PHE A 16 -21.40 10.34 23.05
CA PHE A 16 -21.09 9.55 21.85
C PHE A 16 -19.57 9.46 21.76
N SER A 17 -19.00 8.36 22.25
CA SER A 17 -17.61 8.00 21.96
C SER A 17 -17.55 7.60 20.48
N TYR A 18 -17.21 8.56 19.62
CA TYR A 18 -16.67 8.22 18.31
C TYR A 18 -15.37 7.45 18.57
N ALA A 19 -15.34 6.16 18.28
CA ALA A 19 -14.09 5.43 18.22
C ALA A 19 -13.21 6.17 17.22
N GLU A 20 -12.13 6.77 17.70
CA GLU A 20 -11.14 7.45 16.88
C GLU A 20 -10.63 6.41 15.88
N GLN A 21 -11.02 6.56 14.62
CA GLN A 21 -10.62 5.63 13.58
C GLN A 21 -9.10 5.75 13.47
N ALA A 22 -8.39 4.69 13.86
CA ALA A 22 -6.94 4.68 13.86
C ALA A 22 -6.43 5.16 12.50
N GLU A 23 -5.45 6.07 12.52
CA GLU A 23 -4.86 6.56 11.28
C GLU A 23 -4.37 5.37 10.44
N PRO A 24 -4.57 5.40 9.11
CA PRO A 24 -4.11 4.32 8.25
C PRO A 24 -2.58 4.17 8.35
N ALA A 25 -2.11 2.92 8.37
CA ALA A 25 -0.69 2.60 8.45
C ALA A 25 0.10 3.23 7.27
N ILE A 26 -0.43 3.08 6.05
CA ILE A 26 0.06 3.81 4.88
C ILE A 26 -0.75 5.09 4.72
N LYS A 27 -0.14 6.23 5.05
CA LYS A 27 -0.79 7.55 5.07
C LYS A 27 -0.92 8.13 3.66
N GLY A 28 -2.12 8.62 3.34
CA GLY A 28 -2.44 9.26 2.06
C GLY A 28 -2.63 8.31 0.88
N PHE A 29 -2.52 6.99 1.11
CA PHE A 29 -2.63 5.94 0.11
C PHE A 29 -3.55 4.83 0.62
N GLY A 30 -3.90 3.89 -0.26
CA GLY A 30 -4.58 2.67 0.14
C GLY A 30 -5.99 2.85 0.68
N PHE A 31 -6.73 3.85 0.19
CA PHE A 31 -8.14 4.02 0.54
C PHE A 31 -8.92 2.74 0.25
N TYR A 32 -9.73 2.31 1.21
CA TYR A 32 -10.64 1.17 1.13
C TYR A 32 -12.04 1.59 1.57
N TYR A 33 -13.04 0.82 1.14
CA TYR A 33 -14.41 0.99 1.57
C TYR A 33 -14.70 0.08 2.75
N ASP A 34 -15.62 0.49 3.62
CA ASP A 34 -16.20 -0.39 4.62
C ASP A 34 -17.07 -1.46 3.92
N VAL A 35 -16.91 -2.71 4.34
CA VAL A 35 -17.65 -3.86 3.80
C VAL A 35 -18.33 -4.57 4.97
N PRO A 36 -19.50 -4.12 5.43
CA PRO A 36 -20.07 -4.58 6.69
C PRO A 36 -20.45 -6.07 6.72
N ASN A 37 -20.54 -6.73 5.57
CA ASN A 37 -20.83 -8.15 5.44
C ASN A 37 -19.78 -8.84 4.56
N HIS A 38 -18.72 -9.37 5.17
CA HIS A 38 -17.69 -10.17 4.50
C HIS A 38 -17.43 -11.48 5.27
N ALA A 39 -16.79 -12.45 4.61
CA ALA A 39 -16.31 -13.66 5.30
C ALA A 39 -15.27 -13.29 6.36
N GLU A 40 -15.31 -13.95 7.52
CA GLU A 40 -14.43 -13.66 8.64
C GLU A 40 -12.94 -13.77 8.25
N ILE A 41 -12.13 -12.82 8.73
CA ILE A 41 -10.67 -12.83 8.63
C ILE A 41 -10.13 -12.99 10.04
N SER A 42 -9.39 -14.06 10.29
CA SER A 42 -8.77 -14.28 11.59
C SER A 42 -7.61 -13.30 11.81
N ASP A 43 -7.48 -12.78 13.03
CA ASP A 43 -6.33 -11.96 13.45
C ASP A 43 -4.99 -12.73 13.42
N GLN A 44 -5.04 -14.08 13.38
CA GLN A 44 -3.88 -14.97 13.22
C GLN A 44 -3.50 -15.21 11.75
N THR A 45 -4.26 -14.67 10.79
CA THR A 45 -3.93 -14.83 9.37
C THR A 45 -2.57 -14.18 9.05
N VAL A 46 -1.73 -14.91 8.32
CA VAL A 46 -0.43 -14.43 7.81
C VAL A 46 -0.50 -14.33 6.29
N PHE A 47 -0.21 -13.15 5.76
CA PHE A 47 -0.18 -12.88 4.33
C PHE A 47 1.26 -12.78 3.85
N LYS A 48 1.58 -13.57 2.82
CA LYS A 48 2.77 -13.43 1.98
C LYS A 48 2.31 -13.31 0.53
N VAL A 49 2.24 -12.10 0.00
CA VAL A 49 1.61 -11.85 -1.31
C VAL A 49 2.51 -11.01 -2.21
N ALA A 50 2.83 -11.52 -3.39
CA ALA A 50 3.55 -10.82 -4.44
C ALA A 50 2.55 -10.20 -5.41
N PHE A 51 2.69 -8.90 -5.66
CA PHE A 51 1.88 -8.13 -6.59
C PHE A 51 2.64 -7.93 -7.89
N ASP A 52 2.04 -8.27 -9.02
CA ASP A 52 2.62 -8.05 -10.35
C ASP A 52 2.10 -6.75 -10.99
N VAL A 53 3.02 -5.85 -11.37
CA VAL A 53 2.66 -4.56 -11.99
C VAL A 53 3.47 -4.34 -13.26
N ALA A 54 2.79 -4.45 -14.41
CA ALA A 54 3.38 -4.30 -15.74
C ALA A 54 3.19 -2.91 -16.36
N ASP A 55 2.03 -2.31 -16.13
CA ASP A 55 1.60 -1.10 -16.82
C ASP A 55 2.05 0.15 -16.04
N ALA A 56 2.65 1.09 -16.76
CA ALA A 56 2.98 2.39 -16.20
C ALA A 56 1.71 3.18 -15.87
N ALA A 57 1.80 4.03 -14.86
CA ALA A 57 0.84 5.10 -14.68
C ALA A 57 0.90 6.10 -15.86
N GLU A 58 -0.14 6.91 -15.99
CA GLU A 58 -0.02 8.16 -16.74
C GLU A 58 1.10 9.01 -16.14
N LYS A 59 1.79 9.79 -16.99
CA LYS A 59 2.94 10.59 -16.56
C LYS A 59 2.52 11.57 -15.46
N GLY A 60 3.25 11.57 -14.35
CA GLY A 60 2.94 12.41 -13.19
C GLY A 60 1.74 11.95 -12.36
N ALA A 61 1.11 10.81 -12.70
CA ALA A 61 0.07 10.19 -11.90
C ALA A 61 0.62 9.07 -11.00
N GLN A 62 -0.13 8.74 -9.95
CA GLN A 62 0.15 7.57 -9.10
C GLN A 62 -0.33 6.29 -9.80
N ASN A 63 0.47 5.23 -9.76
CA ASN A 63 0.11 3.92 -10.25
C ASN A 63 -0.88 3.24 -9.29
N ASN A 64 -2.13 3.08 -9.73
CA ASN A 64 -3.19 2.52 -8.89
C ASN A 64 -2.96 1.03 -8.54
N LYS A 65 -2.23 0.27 -9.35
CA LYS A 65 -1.86 -1.12 -9.03
C LYS A 65 -0.85 -1.17 -7.89
N MET A 66 0.11 -0.25 -7.85
CA MET A 66 1.02 -0.10 -6.70
C MET A 66 0.25 0.35 -5.45
N ASN A 67 -0.74 1.23 -5.61
CA ASN A 67 -1.59 1.69 -4.49
C ASN A 67 -2.48 0.59 -3.91
N SER A 68 -2.77 -0.48 -4.67
CA SER A 68 -3.49 -1.66 -4.16
C SER A 68 -2.73 -2.35 -3.02
N LEU A 69 -1.40 -2.29 -2.97
CA LEU A 69 -0.62 -2.84 -1.86
C LEU A 69 -0.88 -2.04 -0.57
N ALA A 70 -0.89 -0.71 -0.67
CA ALA A 70 -1.23 0.14 0.46
C ALA A 70 -2.67 -0.13 0.95
N ARG A 71 -3.60 -0.35 0.01
CA ARG A 71 -4.98 -0.74 0.32
C ARG A 71 -5.01 -2.08 1.05
N PHE A 72 -4.24 -3.06 0.58
CA PHE A 72 -4.15 -4.37 1.20
C PHE A 72 -3.68 -4.24 2.65
N ILE A 73 -2.61 -3.50 2.92
CA ILE A 73 -2.10 -3.26 4.28
C ILE A 73 -3.17 -2.58 5.15
N ASN A 74 -3.67 -1.42 4.72
CA ASN A 74 -4.59 -0.60 5.52
C ASN A 74 -5.90 -1.34 5.82
N MET A 75 -6.48 -2.01 4.83
CA MET A 75 -7.75 -2.72 4.98
C MET A 75 -7.60 -3.91 5.93
N HIS A 76 -6.56 -4.73 5.79
CA HIS A 76 -6.43 -5.93 6.65
C HIS A 76 -6.08 -5.55 8.10
N ILE A 77 -5.27 -4.51 8.32
CA ILE A 77 -5.01 -3.99 9.67
C ILE A 77 -6.30 -3.49 10.32
N ALA A 78 -7.14 -2.76 9.56
CA ALA A 78 -8.42 -2.29 10.06
C ALA A 78 -9.40 -3.42 10.43
N HIS A 79 -9.19 -4.63 9.90
CA HIS A 79 -9.96 -5.84 10.21
C HIS A 79 -9.21 -6.81 11.14
N GLY A 80 -8.25 -6.30 11.92
CA GLY A 80 -7.64 -7.02 13.04
C GLY A 80 -6.40 -7.85 12.69
N VAL A 81 -5.95 -7.88 11.43
CA VAL A 81 -4.71 -8.56 11.06
C VAL A 81 -3.53 -7.74 11.58
N LYS A 82 -2.62 -8.40 12.31
CA LYS A 82 -1.45 -7.73 12.87
C LYS A 82 -0.50 -7.24 11.76
N PRO A 83 0.06 -6.02 11.84
CA PRO A 83 0.97 -5.49 10.82
C PRO A 83 2.16 -6.42 10.50
N GLU A 84 2.72 -7.10 11.51
CA GLU A 84 3.82 -8.05 11.35
C GLU A 84 3.44 -9.33 10.57
N ASN A 85 2.14 -9.63 10.48
CA ASN A 85 1.61 -10.76 9.72
C ASN A 85 1.43 -10.45 8.23
N ILE A 86 1.64 -9.20 7.79
CA ILE A 86 1.50 -8.79 6.39
C ILE A 86 2.89 -8.60 5.78
N GLN A 87 3.28 -9.47 4.86
CA GLN A 87 4.52 -9.39 4.10
C GLN A 87 4.19 -9.32 2.62
N LEU A 88 4.54 -8.21 1.97
CA LEU A 88 4.23 -8.00 0.57
C LEU A 88 5.50 -7.99 -0.28
N ALA A 89 5.34 -8.32 -1.55
CA ALA A 89 6.33 -8.03 -2.56
C ALA A 89 5.67 -7.26 -3.70
N LEU A 90 6.27 -6.17 -4.15
CA LEU A 90 5.90 -5.50 -5.40
C LEU A 90 6.90 -5.91 -6.47
N VAL A 91 6.45 -6.59 -7.51
CA VAL A 91 7.27 -6.97 -8.66
C VAL A 91 6.85 -6.15 -9.87
N VAL A 92 7.72 -5.23 -10.25
CA VAL A 92 7.50 -4.27 -11.34
C VAL A 92 8.18 -4.75 -12.61
N HIS A 93 7.47 -4.74 -13.73
CA HIS A 93 8.04 -4.99 -15.05
C HIS A 93 7.37 -4.15 -16.12
N GLY A 94 7.71 -4.40 -17.39
CA GLY A 94 7.14 -3.69 -18.52
C GLY A 94 7.32 -2.17 -18.41
N GLY A 95 6.28 -1.43 -18.79
CA GLY A 95 6.26 0.03 -18.76
C GLY A 95 6.42 0.60 -17.36
N ALA A 96 5.87 -0.09 -16.34
CA ALA A 96 5.92 0.35 -14.94
C ALA A 96 7.34 0.48 -14.38
N SER A 97 8.36 -0.05 -15.07
CA SER A 97 9.77 0.14 -14.70
C SER A 97 10.18 1.60 -14.51
N VAL A 98 9.51 2.55 -15.15
CA VAL A 98 9.79 3.99 -14.96
C VAL A 98 9.14 4.57 -13.70
N ASP A 99 8.08 3.94 -13.18
CA ASP A 99 7.34 4.42 -12.00
C ASP A 99 8.13 4.25 -10.70
N VAL A 100 9.19 3.43 -10.72
CA VAL A 100 10.08 3.19 -9.58
C VAL A 100 11.35 4.07 -9.59
N LEU A 101 11.45 5.01 -10.53
CA LEU A 101 12.54 5.99 -10.55
C LEU A 101 12.43 6.95 -9.35
N GLU A 102 13.56 7.31 -8.76
CA GLU A 102 13.60 8.43 -7.83
C GLU A 102 13.09 9.70 -8.53
N ASN A 103 12.40 10.56 -7.79
CA ASN A 103 11.69 11.73 -8.29
C ASN A 103 12.59 12.65 -9.12
N SER A 104 13.85 12.81 -8.71
CA SER A 104 14.85 13.60 -9.45
C SER A 104 15.05 13.09 -10.89
N PHE A 105 15.27 11.78 -11.06
CA PHE A 105 15.44 11.14 -12.37
C PHE A 105 14.14 11.05 -13.17
N TYR A 106 13.01 10.83 -12.50
CA TYR A 106 11.70 10.83 -13.15
C TYR A 106 11.38 12.22 -13.72
N LYS A 107 11.58 13.28 -12.92
CA LYS A 107 11.36 14.67 -13.31
C LYS A 107 12.23 15.09 -14.49
N GLN A 108 13.50 14.70 -14.48
CA GLN A 108 14.38 14.92 -15.63
C GLN A 108 13.85 14.25 -16.92
N ARG A 109 13.21 13.09 -16.78
CA ARG A 109 12.73 12.28 -17.91
C ARG A 109 11.37 12.73 -18.46
N PHE A 110 10.48 13.21 -17.60
CA PHE A 110 9.07 13.44 -17.95
C PHE A 110 8.54 14.84 -17.64
N ASP A 111 9.37 15.72 -17.08
CA ASP A 111 8.97 17.08 -16.66
C ASP A 111 7.76 17.08 -15.72
N SER A 112 7.71 16.10 -14.81
CA SER A 112 6.64 15.90 -13.84
C SER A 112 7.19 15.19 -12.61
N ASP A 113 6.58 15.37 -11.44
CA ASP A 113 7.01 14.65 -10.24
C ASP A 113 6.53 13.20 -10.26
N ASN A 114 7.35 12.27 -9.77
CA ASN A 114 6.94 10.89 -9.54
C ASN A 114 6.06 10.80 -8.29
N LYS A 115 4.73 10.68 -8.48
CA LYS A 115 3.77 10.50 -7.39
C LYS A 115 3.85 9.14 -6.69
N ASN A 116 4.63 8.19 -7.22
CA ASN A 116 4.81 6.88 -6.61
C ASN A 116 5.91 6.85 -5.54
N GLN A 117 6.83 7.83 -5.50
CA GLN A 117 7.97 7.77 -4.58
C GLN A 117 7.53 7.65 -3.12
N GLN A 118 6.62 8.51 -2.66
CA GLN A 118 6.15 8.48 -1.28
C GLN A 118 5.39 7.19 -0.95
N LEU A 119 4.61 6.67 -1.89
CA LEU A 119 3.91 5.38 -1.75
C LEU A 119 4.92 4.23 -1.57
N ILE A 120 5.89 4.12 -2.48
CA ILE A 120 6.90 3.05 -2.47
C ILE A 120 7.75 3.13 -1.19
N SER A 121 8.15 4.33 -0.76
CA SER A 121 8.90 4.50 0.50
C SER A 121 8.09 4.04 1.71
N GLN A 122 6.78 4.31 1.76
CA GLN A 122 5.94 3.82 2.84
C GLN A 122 5.73 2.29 2.78
N LEU A 123 5.56 1.71 1.59
CA LEU A 123 5.50 0.26 1.42
C LEU A 123 6.77 -0.41 1.94
N LEU A 124 7.95 0.09 1.54
CA LEU A 124 9.25 -0.42 2.02
C LEU A 124 9.38 -0.35 3.54
N ALA A 125 8.80 0.68 4.18
CA ALA A 125 8.78 0.80 5.64
C ALA A 125 7.78 -0.18 6.33
N HIS A 126 6.88 -0.81 5.57
CA HIS A 126 5.83 -1.71 6.05
C HIS A 126 5.97 -3.11 5.44
N ASN A 127 7.06 -3.80 5.77
CA ASN A 127 7.32 -5.21 5.42
C ASN A 127 7.09 -5.55 3.93
N THR A 128 7.27 -4.58 3.03
CA THR A 128 7.16 -4.80 1.59
C THR A 128 8.54 -4.77 0.96
N VAL A 129 8.88 -5.81 0.19
CA VAL A 129 10.05 -5.79 -0.70
C VAL A 129 9.63 -5.30 -2.08
N VAL A 130 10.48 -4.53 -2.76
CA VAL A 130 10.15 -3.98 -4.09
C VAL A 130 11.23 -4.40 -5.08
N TYR A 131 10.83 -5.16 -6.10
CA TYR A 131 11.66 -5.58 -7.21
C TYR A 131 11.27 -4.85 -8.49
N VAL A 132 12.27 -4.46 -9.28
CA VAL A 132 12.09 -4.12 -10.69
C VAL A 132 12.77 -5.16 -11.56
N CYS A 133 12.09 -5.61 -12.61
CA CYS A 133 12.61 -6.52 -13.62
C CYS A 133 13.80 -5.90 -14.36
N GLY A 134 15.00 -6.46 -14.24
CA GLY A 134 16.21 -5.96 -14.88
C GLY A 134 16.14 -5.96 -16.41
N GLN A 135 15.48 -6.95 -17.02
CA GLN A 135 15.26 -6.97 -18.47
C GLN A 135 14.39 -5.78 -18.92
N SER A 136 13.27 -5.54 -18.23
CA SER A 136 12.36 -4.43 -18.54
C SER A 136 13.00 -3.08 -18.21
N ALA A 137 13.67 -2.95 -17.06
CA ALA A 137 14.40 -1.74 -16.68
C ALA A 137 15.46 -1.38 -17.74
N THR A 138 16.23 -2.37 -18.21
CA THR A 138 17.22 -2.17 -19.28
C THR A 138 16.56 -1.68 -20.56
N HIS A 139 15.46 -2.31 -21.00
CA HIS A 139 14.68 -1.88 -22.16
C HIS A 139 14.17 -0.44 -22.00
N MET A 140 13.69 -0.09 -20.80
CA MET A 140 13.19 1.25 -20.45
C MET A 140 14.30 2.25 -20.08
N LYS A 141 15.58 1.89 -20.27
CA LYS A 141 16.75 2.72 -19.95
C LYS A 141 16.76 3.21 -18.50
N VAL A 142 16.32 2.37 -17.57
CA VAL A 142 16.34 2.61 -16.12
C VAL A 142 17.55 1.88 -15.54
N LYS A 143 18.35 2.58 -14.74
CA LYS A 143 19.55 2.03 -14.08
C LYS A 143 19.34 1.91 -12.58
N GLN A 144 20.05 0.98 -11.93
CA GLN A 144 19.94 0.71 -10.48
C GLN A 144 20.09 1.98 -9.63
N GLN A 145 21.06 2.85 -9.92
CA GLN A 145 21.30 4.07 -9.17
C GLN A 145 20.22 5.16 -9.35
N GLN A 146 19.26 4.94 -10.25
CA GLN A 146 18.16 5.87 -10.50
C GLN A 146 16.88 5.48 -9.77
N LEU A 147 16.87 4.32 -9.10
CA LEU A 147 15.69 3.79 -8.44
C LEU A 147 15.46 4.49 -7.10
N ILE A 148 14.20 4.52 -6.67
CA ILE A 148 13.84 4.93 -5.30
C ILE A 148 14.67 4.09 -4.30
N PRO A 149 15.24 4.70 -3.25
CA PRO A 149 16.02 3.98 -2.25
C PRO A 149 15.25 2.77 -1.68
N GLY A 150 15.90 1.61 -1.66
CA GLY A 150 15.31 0.35 -1.21
C GLY A 150 14.71 -0.52 -2.31
N VAL A 151 14.45 0.02 -3.51
CA VAL A 151 14.03 -0.79 -4.67
C VAL A 151 15.21 -1.60 -5.20
N GLN A 152 14.98 -2.89 -5.42
CA GLN A 152 15.99 -3.85 -5.87
C GLN A 152 15.78 -4.22 -7.33
N MET A 153 16.84 -4.27 -8.13
CA MET A 153 16.76 -4.83 -9.48
C MET A 153 16.95 -6.34 -9.44
N ALA A 154 15.92 -7.09 -9.84
CA ALA A 154 16.00 -8.53 -10.07
C ALA A 154 16.51 -8.83 -11.49
N LEU A 155 16.95 -10.06 -11.74
CA LEU A 155 17.32 -10.49 -13.11
C LEU A 155 16.15 -10.30 -14.08
N SER A 156 14.95 -10.72 -13.66
CA SER A 156 13.67 -10.50 -14.34
C SER A 156 12.52 -10.58 -13.33
N ALA A 157 11.34 -10.09 -13.69
CA ALA A 157 10.13 -10.31 -12.88
C ALA A 157 9.80 -11.81 -12.76
N MET A 158 10.03 -12.60 -13.82
CA MET A 158 9.84 -14.05 -13.77
C MET A 158 10.71 -14.70 -12.70
N THR A 159 11.99 -14.30 -12.61
CA THR A 159 12.92 -14.77 -11.59
C THR A 159 12.49 -14.34 -10.20
N ALA A 160 12.10 -13.07 -10.02
CA ALA A 160 11.64 -12.54 -8.74
C ALA A 160 10.40 -13.31 -8.24
N HIS A 161 9.39 -13.49 -9.09
CA HIS A 161 8.19 -14.26 -8.73
C HIS A 161 8.51 -15.72 -8.41
N ALA A 162 9.35 -16.39 -9.20
CA ALA A 162 9.73 -17.77 -8.93
C ALA A 162 10.42 -17.92 -7.55
N GLN A 163 11.31 -16.99 -7.19
CA GLN A 163 11.98 -16.98 -5.90
C GLN A 163 11.02 -16.64 -4.74
N LEU A 164 10.11 -15.68 -4.94
CA LEU A 164 9.10 -15.32 -3.96
C LEU A 164 8.14 -16.49 -3.70
N GLN A 165 7.71 -17.20 -4.75
CA GLN A 165 6.89 -18.41 -4.62
C GLN A 165 7.58 -19.51 -3.82
N GLN A 166 8.88 -19.73 -4.04
CA GLN A 166 9.69 -20.67 -3.23
C GLN A 166 9.78 -20.24 -1.75
N GLN A 167 9.64 -18.95 -1.46
CA GLN A 167 9.58 -18.39 -0.11
C GLN A 167 8.16 -18.40 0.48
N GLY A 168 7.18 -18.98 -0.22
CA GLY A 168 5.79 -19.08 0.23
C GLY A 168 4.91 -17.87 -0.07
N TYR A 169 5.34 -16.98 -0.98
CA TYR A 169 4.47 -15.91 -1.48
C TYR A 169 3.47 -16.47 -2.49
N THR A 170 2.20 -16.09 -2.35
CA THR A 170 1.19 -16.25 -3.41
C THR A 170 1.26 -15.08 -4.38
N LEU A 171 0.74 -15.27 -5.59
CA LEU A 171 0.66 -14.20 -6.60
C LEU A 171 -0.71 -13.52 -6.53
N ASN A 172 -0.71 -12.20 -6.41
CA ASN A 172 -1.82 -11.35 -6.78
C ASN A 172 -1.46 -10.57 -8.07
N PRO A 173 -2.12 -10.84 -9.21
CA PRO A 173 -1.74 -10.23 -10.49
C PRO A 173 -2.33 -8.82 -10.70
N PHE A 174 -2.87 -8.14 -9.67
CA PHE A 174 -3.52 -6.82 -9.78
C PHE A 174 -3.38 -5.92 -8.54
#